data_AF-A0A0C3NMP4-F1
#
_entry.id   AF-A0A0C3NMP4-F1
#
_cell.length_a   1.000
_cell.length_b   1.000
_cell.length_c   1.000
_cell.angle_alpha   90.00
_cell.angle_beta   90.00
_cell.angle_gamma   90.00
#
_symmetry.space_group_name_H-M   'P 1'
#
loop_
_entity.id
_entity.type
_entity.pdbx_description
1 polymer ?
#
loop_
_entity_poly.entity_id
_entity_poly.type
_entity_poly.pdbx_seq_one_letter_code
_entity_poly.pdbx_strand_id
1 'polypeptide(L)'
;MVSDFVSADYGWLHSPDGKESSHVLFKAGKAHDGYSKNEDVLAQTEKAMDILQKTYPDDDHVFIFDNATTHLKRADNALSARKMPKNPSKTWGIWVNSKDHDSQAVHGVGGKSVREKIHMTDGQLPNGDTQPLYFLMGMRRLGGLRGWHRS
;
A
#
# COMPACT_ATOMS: atom_id res chain seq x y z
N MET A 1 3.76 14.24 14.69
CA MET A 1 3.58 14.56 13.26
C MET A 1 2.24 15.25 13.13
N VAL A 2 2.19 16.30 12.33
CA VAL A 2 0.98 17.01 11.97
C VAL A 2 0.86 16.86 10.46
N SER A 3 -0.32 16.47 9.98
CA SER A 3 -0.63 16.43 8.55
C SER A 3 -1.89 17.24 8.32
N ASP A 4 -1.91 18.07 7.28
CA ASP A 4 -3.06 18.90 6.92
C ASP A 4 -2.97 19.37 5.46
N PHE A 5 -4.08 19.88 4.92
CA PHE A 5 -4.12 20.49 3.58
C PHE A 5 -4.25 22.01 3.69
N VAL A 6 -3.60 22.71 2.77
CA VAL A 6 -3.63 24.18 2.71
C VAL A 6 -3.78 24.64 1.26
N SER A 7 -4.63 25.62 1.04
CA SER A 7 -4.77 26.32 -0.25
C SER A 7 -4.50 27.82 -0.09
N ALA A 8 -4.23 28.50 -1.20
CA ALA A 8 -4.04 29.95 -1.20
C ALA A 8 -5.35 30.69 -0.86
N ASP A 9 -6.48 30.18 -1.34
CA ASP A 9 -7.77 30.85 -1.25
C ASP A 9 -8.53 30.56 0.05
N TYR A 10 -8.34 29.35 0.61
CA TYR A 10 -9.07 28.90 1.81
C TYR A 10 -8.18 28.77 3.05
N GLY A 11 -6.87 28.85 2.89
CA GLY A 11 -5.93 28.59 3.99
C GLY A 11 -5.95 27.11 4.39
N TRP A 12 -5.79 26.83 5.69
CA TRP A 12 -5.85 25.46 6.21
C TRP A 12 -7.25 24.88 6.04
N LEU A 13 -7.36 23.65 5.52
CA LEU A 13 -8.62 23.06 5.13
C LEU A 13 -9.52 22.75 6.34
N HIS A 14 -10.48 23.63 6.55
CA HIS A 14 -11.54 23.54 7.55
C HIS A 14 -12.87 23.87 6.89
N SER A 15 -13.97 23.36 7.45
CA SER A 15 -15.28 23.86 7.08
C SER A 15 -15.40 25.36 7.45
N PRO A 16 -16.22 26.15 6.74
CA PRO A 16 -16.44 27.57 7.05
C PRO A 16 -16.90 27.83 8.49
N ASP A 17 -17.58 26.86 9.12
CA ASP A 17 -18.03 26.92 10.51
C ASP A 17 -17.01 26.37 11.53
N GLY A 18 -15.84 25.91 11.06
CA GLY A 18 -14.74 25.40 11.86
C GLY A 18 -14.98 24.04 12.54
N LYS A 19 -16.07 23.33 12.22
CA LYS A 19 -16.43 22.07 12.86
C LYS A 19 -15.79 20.84 12.24
N GLU A 20 -15.46 20.90 10.95
CA GLU A 20 -14.83 19.83 10.20
C GLU A 20 -13.43 20.26 9.78
N SER A 21 -12.48 19.33 9.83
CA SER A 21 -11.06 19.58 9.49
C SER A 21 -10.39 18.31 9.01
N SER A 22 -9.51 18.42 8.00
CA SER A 22 -8.63 17.34 7.58
C SER A 22 -7.39 17.17 8.47
N HIS A 23 -7.24 18.00 9.50
CA HIS A 23 -6.08 18.00 10.37
C HIS A 23 -5.90 16.67 11.13
N VAL A 24 -4.72 16.07 10.99
CA VAL A 24 -4.34 14.83 11.70
C VAL A 24 -3.16 15.11 12.63
N LEU A 25 -3.40 14.88 13.92
CA LEU A 25 -2.37 14.81 14.94
C LEU A 25 -1.95 13.36 15.15
N PHE A 26 -0.68 13.05 14.88
CA PHE A 26 -0.15 11.70 14.97
C PHE A 26 1.10 11.65 15.87
N LYS A 27 1.06 10.89 16.96
CA LYS A 27 2.22 10.67 17.83
C LYS A 27 2.99 9.45 17.33
N ALA A 28 4.08 9.68 16.62
CA ALA A 28 4.89 8.60 16.09
C ALA A 28 5.64 7.85 17.20
N GLY A 29 5.66 6.52 17.11
CA GLY A 29 6.47 5.66 17.96
C GLY A 29 5.78 4.34 18.34
N LYS A 30 6.60 3.33 18.66
CA LYS A 30 6.12 1.99 19.06
C LYS A 30 5.25 2.00 20.33
N ALA A 31 5.43 2.99 21.21
CA ALA A 31 4.63 3.18 22.42
C ALA A 31 3.57 4.29 22.28
N HIS A 32 3.31 4.74 21.06
CA HIS A 32 2.35 5.78 20.71
C HIS A 32 1.42 5.25 19.60
N ASP A 33 1.17 6.03 18.56
CA ASP A 33 0.19 5.73 17.51
C ASP A 33 0.82 4.88 16.36
N GLY A 34 2.05 4.39 16.54
CA GLY A 34 2.78 3.61 15.54
C GLY A 34 3.51 4.49 14.52
N TYR A 35 3.42 4.12 13.24
CA TYR A 35 3.94 4.90 12.11
C TYR A 35 2.79 5.22 11.15
N SER A 36 2.78 6.44 10.58
CA SER A 36 1.80 6.83 9.56
C SER A 36 1.91 5.91 8.35
N LYS A 37 0.77 5.38 7.93
CA LYS A 37 0.63 4.42 6.85
C LYS A 37 -0.05 5.07 5.64
N ASN A 38 -0.01 4.36 4.51
CA ASN A 38 -0.70 4.82 3.30
C ASN A 38 -2.22 4.89 3.55
N GLU A 39 -2.76 3.92 4.27
CA GLU A 39 -4.17 3.90 4.67
C GLU A 39 -4.59 5.17 5.44
N ASP A 40 -3.70 5.73 6.27
CA ASP A 40 -3.98 6.98 6.99
C ASP A 40 -4.02 8.20 6.04
N VAL A 41 -3.16 8.22 5.02
CA VAL A 41 -3.15 9.26 3.99
C VAL A 41 -4.43 9.19 3.14
N LEU A 42 -4.87 7.99 2.77
CA LEU A 42 -6.12 7.79 2.04
C LEU A 42 -7.31 8.30 2.85
N ALA A 43 -7.44 7.87 4.12
CA ALA A 43 -8.52 8.29 4.99
C ALA A 43 -8.53 9.82 5.23
N GLN A 44 -7.35 10.43 5.40
CA GLN A 44 -7.24 11.89 5.51
C GLN A 44 -7.70 12.60 4.23
N THR A 45 -7.33 12.06 3.07
CA THR A 45 -7.68 12.64 1.76
C THR A 45 -9.17 12.49 1.48
N GLU A 46 -9.79 11.36 1.80
CA GLU A 46 -11.25 11.17 1.72
C GLU A 46 -11.98 12.21 2.56
N LYS A 47 -11.57 12.41 3.81
CA LYS A 47 -12.16 13.45 4.68
C LYS A 47 -12.00 14.86 4.10
N ALA A 48 -10.86 15.15 3.48
CA ALA A 48 -10.63 16.42 2.80
C ALA A 48 -11.56 16.61 1.60
N MET A 49 -11.76 15.56 0.80
CA MET A 49 -12.69 15.55 -0.33
C MET A 49 -14.14 15.79 0.13
N ASP A 50 -14.56 15.15 1.23
CA ASP A 50 -15.91 15.36 1.80
C ASP A 50 -16.15 16.82 2.22
N ILE A 51 -15.16 17.46 2.86
CA ILE A 51 -15.23 18.87 3.24
C ILE A 51 -15.37 19.73 1.99
N LEU A 52 -14.47 19.57 1.02
CA LEU A 52 -14.45 20.39 -0.19
C LEU A 52 -15.73 20.23 -1.02
N GLN A 53 -16.23 19.01 -1.19
CA GLN A 53 -17.47 18.77 -1.92
C GLN A 53 -18.68 19.40 -1.25
N LYS A 54 -18.68 19.48 0.09
CA LYS A 54 -19.77 20.09 0.86
C LYS A 54 -19.68 21.62 0.88
N THR A 55 -18.48 22.19 0.94
CA THR A 55 -18.28 23.62 1.21
C THR A 55 -17.97 24.43 -0.05
N TYR A 56 -17.34 23.82 -1.04
CA TYR A 56 -16.91 24.44 -2.30
C TYR A 56 -17.23 23.52 -3.50
N PRO A 57 -18.52 23.17 -3.72
CA PRO A 57 -18.92 22.18 -4.72
C PRO A 57 -18.67 22.61 -6.17
N ASP A 58 -18.57 23.92 -6.41
CA ASP A 58 -18.43 24.51 -7.74
C ASP A 58 -16.97 24.72 -8.15
N ASP A 59 -16.02 24.46 -7.24
CA ASP A 59 -14.59 24.66 -7.46
C ASP A 59 -13.91 23.33 -7.82
N ASP A 60 -12.93 23.38 -8.73
CA ASP A 60 -12.07 22.25 -9.04
C ASP A 60 -10.90 22.16 -8.05
N HIS A 61 -10.76 21.02 -7.38
CA HIS A 61 -9.75 20.82 -6.34
C HIS A 61 -8.62 19.91 -6.81
N VAL A 62 -7.36 20.35 -6.66
CA VAL A 62 -6.16 19.56 -6.98
C VAL A 62 -5.35 19.31 -5.70
N PHE A 63 -5.20 18.04 -5.35
CA PHE A 63 -4.36 17.61 -4.22
C PHE A 63 -2.92 17.42 -4.66
N ILE A 64 -1.99 18.11 -4.00
CA ILE A 64 -0.55 17.98 -4.22
C ILE A 64 0.08 17.40 -2.96
N PHE A 65 0.73 16.24 -3.10
CA PHE A 65 1.47 15.60 -2.03
C PHE A 65 2.96 15.77 -2.27
N ASP A 66 3.67 16.33 -1.31
CA ASP A 66 5.13 16.30 -1.33
C ASP A 66 5.60 14.87 -1.00
N ASN A 67 5.90 14.08 -2.05
CA ASN A 67 6.41 12.74 -1.86
C ASN A 67 7.93 12.80 -1.61
N ALA A 68 8.35 12.43 -0.42
CA ALA A 68 9.74 12.11 -0.17
C ALA A 68 10.18 10.98 -1.13
N THR A 69 11.17 11.26 -1.98
CA THR A 69 11.65 10.39 -3.08
C THR A 69 12.07 8.97 -2.63
N THR A 70 12.25 8.77 -1.32
CA THR A 70 12.65 7.50 -0.70
C THR A 70 11.49 6.56 -0.35
N HIS A 71 10.21 6.98 -0.49
CA HIS A 71 9.05 6.23 0.04
C HIS A 71 8.03 5.75 -1.01
N LEU A 72 8.47 5.34 -2.21
CA LEU A 72 7.62 4.58 -3.13
C LEU A 72 7.37 3.15 -2.59
N LYS A 73 6.44 3.03 -1.63
CA LYS A 73 5.98 1.72 -1.15
C LYS A 73 5.10 1.09 -2.23
N ARG A 74 5.54 -0.04 -2.77
CA ARG A 74 4.75 -0.90 -3.68
C ARG A 74 3.79 -1.76 -2.86
N ALA A 75 2.74 -2.28 -3.50
CA ALA A 75 1.87 -3.26 -2.88
C ALA A 75 2.68 -4.40 -2.25
N ASP A 76 2.21 -4.96 -1.14
CA ASP A 76 2.96 -5.97 -0.39
C ASP A 76 3.22 -7.24 -1.24
N ASN A 77 2.35 -7.52 -2.23
CA ASN A 77 2.48 -8.59 -3.21
C ASN A 77 3.08 -8.16 -4.57
N ALA A 78 3.57 -6.93 -4.72
CA ALA A 78 4.04 -6.42 -6.01
C ALA A 78 5.23 -7.21 -6.57
N LEU A 79 5.28 -7.32 -7.89
CA LEU A 79 6.37 -7.95 -8.63
C LEU A 79 7.75 -7.39 -8.26
N SER A 80 8.67 -8.28 -7.91
CA SER A 80 10.05 -7.92 -7.56
C SER A 80 11.03 -9.00 -7.98
N ALA A 81 11.84 -8.69 -9.00
CA ALA A 81 12.92 -9.57 -9.45
C ALA A 81 13.90 -9.92 -8.32
N ARG A 82 14.09 -9.01 -7.35
CA ARG A 82 14.96 -9.24 -6.17
C ARG A 82 14.44 -10.34 -5.24
N LYS A 83 13.16 -10.69 -5.33
CA LYS A 83 12.51 -11.71 -4.50
C LYS A 83 12.21 -13.01 -5.26
N MET A 84 12.62 -13.09 -6.54
CA MET A 84 12.47 -14.29 -7.36
C MET A 84 13.61 -15.29 -7.09
N PRO A 85 13.32 -16.59 -7.04
CA PRO A 85 14.32 -17.61 -6.86
C PRO A 85 15.03 -17.84 -8.20
N LYS A 86 16.32 -18.16 -8.14
CA LYS A 86 17.10 -18.49 -9.35
C LYS A 86 16.64 -19.79 -10.01
N ASN A 87 16.10 -20.73 -9.21
CA ASN A 87 15.66 -22.05 -9.64
C ASN A 87 14.21 -22.31 -9.18
N PRO A 88 13.47 -23.23 -9.84
CA PRO A 88 12.13 -23.61 -9.41
C PRO A 88 12.12 -24.04 -7.94
N SER A 89 11.18 -23.50 -7.17
CA SER A 89 11.00 -23.84 -5.76
C SER A 89 9.54 -24.11 -5.46
N LYS A 90 9.27 -25.26 -4.84
CA LYS A 90 7.91 -25.66 -4.43
C LYS A 90 7.34 -24.81 -3.30
N THR A 91 8.21 -24.11 -2.57
CA THR A 91 7.85 -23.35 -1.36
C THR A 91 8.07 -21.87 -1.56
N TRP A 92 8.25 -21.39 -2.79
CA TRP A 92 8.51 -19.97 -3.01
C TRP A 92 7.29 -19.10 -2.70
N GLY A 93 7.57 -17.94 -2.13
CA GLY A 93 6.63 -16.92 -1.68
C GLY A 93 7.43 -15.82 -0.97
N ILE A 94 6.81 -14.67 -0.76
CA ILE A 94 7.43 -13.53 -0.10
C ILE A 94 6.85 -13.36 1.30
N TRP A 95 7.70 -12.95 2.24
CA TRP A 95 7.27 -12.67 3.61
C TRP A 95 6.77 -11.24 3.70
N VAL A 96 5.53 -11.09 4.16
CA VAL A 96 4.88 -9.81 4.44
C VAL A 96 4.45 -9.78 5.90
N ASN A 97 4.24 -8.59 6.46
CA ASN A 97 3.65 -8.50 7.80
C ASN A 97 2.17 -8.88 7.68
N SER A 98 1.71 -9.79 8.53
CA SER A 98 0.32 -10.19 8.59
C SER A 98 -0.55 -9.00 9.01
N LYS A 99 -1.70 -8.85 8.35
CA LYS A 99 -2.73 -7.89 8.72
C LYS A 99 -3.95 -8.60 9.28
N ASP A 100 -4.65 -7.99 10.23
CA ASP A 100 -5.96 -8.46 10.70
C ASP A 100 -7.09 -8.00 9.75
N HIS A 101 -8.34 -8.28 10.13
CA HIS A 101 -9.52 -7.90 9.36
C HIS A 101 -9.64 -6.38 9.16
N ASP A 102 -9.05 -5.58 10.05
CA ASP A 102 -9.07 -4.12 10.02
C ASP A 102 -7.80 -3.54 9.35
N SER A 103 -7.05 -4.38 8.62
CA SER A 103 -5.79 -4.02 7.96
C SER A 103 -4.68 -3.55 8.91
N GLN A 104 -4.79 -3.84 10.21
CA GLN A 104 -3.76 -3.52 11.19
C GLN A 104 -2.73 -4.64 11.30
N ALA A 105 -1.48 -4.28 11.59
CA ALA A 105 -0.39 -5.26 11.68
C ALA A 105 -0.60 -6.16 12.90
N VAL A 106 -0.61 -7.47 12.70
CA VAL A 106 -0.72 -8.44 13.80
C VAL A 106 0.61 -8.51 14.53
N HIS A 107 0.58 -8.36 15.86
CA HIS A 107 1.76 -8.48 16.72
C HIS A 107 1.72 -9.76 17.54
N GLY A 108 2.79 -10.55 17.47
CA GLY A 108 2.97 -11.75 18.27
C GLY A 108 3.49 -11.45 19.67
N VAL A 109 3.72 -12.50 20.45
CA VAL A 109 4.26 -12.42 21.81
C VAL A 109 5.58 -11.62 21.82
N GLY A 110 5.62 -10.53 22.60
CA GLY A 110 6.76 -9.60 22.66
C GLY A 110 6.70 -8.41 21.69
N GLY A 111 5.56 -8.18 21.03
CA GLY A 111 5.33 -7.00 20.19
C GLY A 111 6.03 -7.03 18.82
N LYS A 112 6.55 -8.20 18.40
CA LYS A 112 7.11 -8.39 17.06
C LYS A 112 5.97 -8.61 16.07
N SER A 113 6.00 -7.94 14.92
CA SER A 113 5.01 -8.18 13.87
C SER A 113 5.07 -9.63 13.41
N VAL A 114 3.91 -10.27 13.34
CA VAL A 114 3.75 -11.58 12.73
C VAL A 114 3.94 -11.42 11.24
N ARG A 115 4.62 -12.40 10.63
CA ARG A 115 4.80 -12.44 9.18
C ARG A 115 4.14 -13.66 8.61
N GLU A 116 3.49 -13.47 7.48
CA GLU A 116 2.95 -14.54 6.66
C GLU A 116 3.66 -14.60 5.32
N LYS A 117 3.54 -15.75 4.67
CA LYS A 117 4.14 -15.98 3.37
C LYS A 117 3.05 -15.94 2.31
N ILE A 118 3.14 -14.98 1.41
CA ILE A 118 2.18 -14.79 0.31
C ILE A 118 2.84 -15.02 -1.05
N HIS A 119 2.00 -15.16 -2.07
CA HIS A 119 2.41 -15.15 -3.46
C HIS A 119 2.51 -13.71 -3.97
N MET A 120 3.51 -13.44 -4.82
CA MET A 120 3.53 -12.20 -5.60
C MET A 120 2.42 -12.24 -6.64
N THR A 121 1.93 -11.06 -7.02
CA THR A 121 0.99 -10.93 -8.14
C THR A 121 1.64 -11.40 -9.45
N ASP A 122 0.84 -11.93 -10.35
CA ASP A 122 1.31 -12.38 -11.65
C ASP A 122 1.76 -11.21 -12.53
N GLY A 123 2.65 -11.52 -13.48
CA GLY A 123 3.09 -10.57 -14.48
C GLY A 123 2.01 -10.30 -15.53
N GLN A 124 2.21 -9.24 -16.31
CA GLN A 124 1.44 -8.99 -17.53
C GLN A 124 2.40 -8.93 -18.72
N LEU A 125 2.06 -9.64 -19.79
CA LEU A 125 2.79 -9.60 -21.07
C LEU A 125 2.38 -8.35 -21.87
N PRO A 126 3.18 -7.92 -22.87
CA PRO A 126 2.86 -6.75 -23.69
C PRO A 126 1.51 -6.82 -24.42
N ASN A 127 0.99 -8.03 -24.65
CA ASN A 127 -0.32 -8.27 -25.27
C ASN A 127 -1.49 -8.24 -24.27
N GLY A 128 -1.22 -7.97 -22.99
CA GLY A 128 -2.23 -7.91 -21.92
C GLY A 128 -2.45 -9.22 -21.17
N ASP A 129 -1.89 -10.34 -21.66
CA ASP A 129 -2.07 -11.65 -21.04
C ASP A 129 -1.34 -11.76 -19.70
N THR A 130 -1.95 -12.48 -18.76
CA THR A 130 -1.34 -12.79 -17.47
C THR A 130 -0.18 -13.77 -17.64
N GLN A 131 1.00 -13.43 -17.12
CA GLN A 131 2.15 -14.32 -17.01
C GLN A 131 2.20 -14.90 -15.59
N PRO A 132 1.74 -16.15 -15.37
CA PRO A 132 1.72 -16.75 -14.05
C PRO A 132 3.13 -16.94 -13.51
N LEU A 133 3.35 -16.54 -12.25
CA LEU A 133 4.60 -16.79 -11.54
C LEU A 133 4.61 -18.14 -10.82
N TYR A 134 3.43 -18.65 -10.50
CA TYR A 134 3.22 -19.87 -9.73
C TYR A 134 2.57 -20.94 -10.61
N PHE A 135 2.90 -22.20 -10.34
CA PHE A 135 2.25 -23.32 -11.01
C PHE A 135 0.86 -23.56 -10.42
N LEU A 136 -0.14 -23.80 -11.26
CA LEU A 136 -1.46 -24.24 -10.82
C LEU A 136 -1.32 -25.57 -10.08
N MET A 137 -1.82 -25.60 -8.84
CA MET A 137 -1.80 -26.78 -7.98
C MET A 137 -2.62 -27.89 -8.65
N GLY A 138 -1.94 -28.90 -9.21
CA GLY A 138 -2.57 -30.04 -9.89
C GLY A 138 -2.02 -30.38 -11.29
N MET A 139 -1.18 -29.53 -11.90
CA MET A 139 -0.55 -29.87 -13.18
C MET A 139 0.58 -30.91 -12.98
N ARG A 140 0.30 -32.14 -13.43
CA ARG A 140 1.25 -33.27 -13.46
C ARG A 140 2.47 -32.90 -14.29
N ARG A 141 3.66 -33.06 -13.70
CA ARG A 141 4.96 -32.78 -14.33
C ARG A 141 5.14 -33.61 -15.61
N LEU A 142 5.11 -32.96 -16.76
CA LEU A 142 5.68 -33.49 -18.00
C LEU A 142 7.00 -32.78 -18.26
N GLY A 143 8.11 -33.49 -18.03
CA GLY A 143 9.45 -33.10 -18.46
C GLY A 143 10.10 -32.02 -17.61
N GLY A 144 11.27 -32.33 -17.05
CA GLY A 144 12.12 -31.34 -16.40
C GLY A 144 12.51 -30.21 -17.36
N LEU A 145 12.82 -29.05 -16.78
CA LEU A 145 13.14 -27.76 -17.41
C LEU A 145 11.85 -27.02 -17.79
N ARG A 146 11.57 -25.86 -17.20
CA ARG A 146 12.24 -24.62 -17.59
C ARG A 146 12.22 -23.58 -16.46
N GLY A 147 13.38 -22.98 -16.19
CA GLY A 147 13.49 -21.59 -15.73
C GLY A 147 13.36 -20.65 -16.93
N TRP A 148 13.43 -19.34 -16.70
CA TRP A 148 13.32 -18.31 -17.75
C TRP A 148 14.03 -18.69 -19.06
N HIS A 149 13.39 -18.36 -20.18
CA HIS A 149 14.04 -18.29 -21.49
C HIS A 149 15.26 -17.37 -21.33
N ARG A 150 16.47 -17.91 -21.49
CA ARG A 150 17.66 -17.08 -21.71
C ARG A 150 17.46 -16.42 -23.07
N SER A 151 17.47 -15.09 -23.12
CA SER A 151 17.78 -14.34 -24.33
C SER A 151 19.19 -14.69 -24.80
#